data_AF-A0A529PT37-F1
#
_entry.id   AF-A0A529PT37-F1
#
_cell.length_a   1.000
_cell.length_b   1.000
_cell.length_c   1.000
_cell.angle_alpha   90.00
_cell.angle_beta   90.00
_cell.angle_gamma   90.00
#
_symmetry.space_group_name_H-M   'P 1'
#
loop_
_entity.id
_entity.type
_entity.pdbx_description
1 polymer ?
#
loop_
_entity_poly.entity_id
_entity_poly.type
_entity_poly.pdbx_seq_one_letter_code
_entity_poly.pdbx_strand_id
1 'polypeptide(L)'
;GQAEAYRSAERIEVEQSREYASSIMNSVWTGEPSVIYGNVRNNGCITSLPFDCAAEVPCLVDASGIQPTYIGELPPQQTALIRT
;
A
#
# COMPACT_ATOMS: atom_id res chain seq x y z
N GLY A 1 -3.53 -2.82 -28.46
CA GLY A 1 -3.63 -2.79 -26.96
C GLY A 1 -3.91 -1.38 -26.45
N GLN A 2 -4.11 -1.15 -25.14
CA GLN A 2 -4.41 0.20 -24.60
C GLN A 2 -3.43 1.28 -25.11
N ALA A 3 -2.13 0.97 -25.13
CA ALA A 3 -1.09 1.85 -25.66
C ALA A 3 -1.22 2.19 -27.16
N GLU A 4 -1.80 1.31 -27.97
CA GLU A 4 -2.02 1.54 -29.40
C GLU A 4 -3.27 2.38 -29.63
N ALA A 5 -4.32 2.17 -28.81
CA ALA A 5 -5.51 3.01 -28.81
C ALA A 5 -5.19 4.46 -28.39
N TYR A 6 -4.28 4.66 -27.43
CA TYR A 6 -3.84 6.01 -27.04
C TYR A 6 -2.97 6.71 -28.09
N ARG A 7 -2.27 5.98 -28.96
CA ARG A 7 -1.42 6.59 -30.00
C ARG A 7 -2.21 7.26 -31.12
N SER A 8 -3.42 6.78 -31.42
CA SER A 8 -4.27 7.30 -32.48
C SER A 8 -5.45 8.15 -31.98
N ALA A 9 -5.60 8.30 -30.67
CA ALA A 9 -6.69 9.08 -30.08
C ALA A 9 -6.42 10.59 -30.17
N GLU A 10 -7.42 11.36 -30.61
CA GLU A 10 -7.39 12.83 -30.61
C GLU A 10 -7.38 13.41 -29.18
N ARG A 11 -7.92 12.66 -28.21
CA ARG A 11 -7.92 12.98 -26.78
C ARG A 11 -7.76 11.72 -25.95
N ILE A 12 -6.92 11.78 -24.92
CA ILE A 12 -6.78 10.73 -23.91
C ILE A 12 -7.50 11.20 -22.65
N GLU A 13 -8.55 10.49 -22.26
CA GLU A 13 -9.19 10.68 -20.97
C GLU A 13 -8.45 9.85 -19.91
N VAL A 14 -8.03 10.52 -18.83
CA VAL A 14 -7.34 9.90 -17.70
C VAL A 14 -8.26 10.00 -16.50
N GLU A 15 -8.95 8.90 -16.22
CA GLU A 15 -9.75 8.77 -15.00
C GLU A 15 -8.87 8.32 -13.83
N GLN A 16 -9.28 8.67 -12.62
CA GLN A 16 -8.63 8.17 -11.42
C GLN A 16 -8.81 6.65 -11.36
N SER A 17 -7.69 5.90 -11.36
CA SER A 17 -7.75 4.46 -11.15
C SER A 17 -8.05 4.14 -9.69
N ARG A 18 -8.29 2.85 -9.41
CA ARG A 18 -8.43 2.34 -8.04
C ARG A 18 -7.09 2.01 -7.39
N GLU A 19 -5.98 2.41 -8.01
CA GLU A 19 -4.64 2.13 -7.50
C GLU A 19 -4.10 3.28 -6.66
N TYR A 20 -3.24 2.95 -5.70
CA TYR A 20 -2.75 3.93 -4.73
C TYR A 20 -1.56 4.77 -5.23
N ALA A 21 -0.96 4.47 -6.38
CA ALA A 21 0.30 5.09 -6.81
C ALA A 21 0.23 6.63 -6.88
N SER A 22 -0.80 7.19 -7.50
CA SER A 22 -0.99 8.64 -7.58
C SER A 22 -1.26 9.26 -6.21
N SER A 23 -2.06 8.61 -5.36
CA SER A 23 -2.34 9.05 -4.00
C SER A 23 -1.09 9.07 -3.13
N ILE A 24 -0.26 8.02 -3.19
CA ILE A 24 1.02 7.94 -2.48
C ILE A 24 1.93 9.09 -2.90
N MET A 25 2.11 9.27 -4.22
CA MET A 25 2.96 10.33 -4.75
C MET A 25 2.45 11.72 -4.34
N ASN A 26 1.14 11.95 -4.39
CA ASN A 26 0.54 13.20 -3.97
C ASN A 26 0.77 13.45 -2.48
N SER A 27 0.55 12.47 -1.61
CA SER A 27 0.74 12.62 -0.16
C SER A 27 2.19 12.88 0.23
N VAL A 28 3.13 12.19 -0.40
CA VAL A 28 4.56 12.43 -0.16
C VAL A 28 4.97 13.82 -0.66
N TRP A 29 4.45 14.25 -1.81
CA TRP A 29 4.83 15.53 -2.41
C TRP A 29 4.19 16.74 -1.73
N THR A 30 2.92 16.65 -1.39
CA THR A 30 2.13 17.78 -0.85
C THR A 30 2.09 17.82 0.67
N GLY A 31 2.36 16.69 1.34
CA GLY A 31 2.16 16.52 2.77
C GLY A 31 0.70 16.29 3.18
N GLU A 32 -0.26 16.32 2.25
CA GLU A 32 -1.65 15.96 2.56
C GLU A 32 -1.74 14.45 2.87
N PRO A 33 -2.13 14.06 4.10
CA PRO A 33 -2.02 12.67 4.53
C PRO A 33 -3.02 11.77 3.81
N SER A 34 -2.59 10.56 3.48
CA SER A 34 -3.49 9.48 3.04
C SER A 34 -3.17 8.17 3.75
N VAL A 35 -4.15 7.26 3.77
CA VAL A 35 -3.96 5.89 4.28
C VAL A 35 -4.11 4.92 3.13
N ILE A 36 -3.14 4.03 3.00
CA ILE A 36 -3.15 2.93 2.03
C ILE A 36 -2.99 1.60 2.76
N TYR A 37 -3.31 0.49 2.08
CA TYR A 37 -2.86 -0.84 2.51
C TYR A 37 -1.66 -1.22 1.65
N GLY A 38 -0.51 -1.38 2.30
CA GLY A 38 0.78 -1.56 1.63
C GLY A 38 1.51 -2.78 2.15
N ASN A 39 2.18 -3.49 1.23
CA ASN A 39 3.10 -4.57 1.58
C ASN A 39 4.44 -3.98 1.99
N VAL A 40 4.83 -4.21 3.23
CA VAL A 40 6.08 -3.72 3.84
C VAL A 40 6.78 -4.86 4.56
N ARG A 41 8.06 -4.67 4.91
CA ARG A 41 8.73 -5.57 5.85
C ARG A 41 8.02 -5.46 7.20
N ASN A 42 7.61 -6.59 7.77
CA ASN A 42 6.80 -6.62 8.98
C ASN A 42 7.43 -5.81 10.13
N ASN A 43 8.73 -5.98 10.40
CA ASN A 43 9.46 -5.22 11.43
C ASN A 43 8.73 -5.15 12.80
N GLY A 44 7.89 -6.14 13.10
CA GLY A 44 7.10 -6.19 14.33
C GLY A 44 5.74 -5.47 14.28
N CYS A 45 5.27 -4.97 13.13
CA CYS A 45 3.92 -4.43 12.98
C CYS A 45 2.85 -5.47 13.36
N ILE A 46 2.99 -6.70 12.87
CA ILE A 46 2.21 -7.86 13.28
C ILE A 46 3.13 -8.76 14.13
N THR A 47 2.94 -8.73 15.45
CA THR A 47 3.85 -9.39 16.41
C THR A 47 3.73 -10.91 16.38
N SER A 48 2.61 -11.44 15.88
CA SER A 48 2.40 -12.87 15.73
C SER A 48 2.98 -13.45 14.43
N LEU A 49 3.65 -12.65 13.59
CA LEU A 49 4.31 -13.11 12.36
C LEU A 49 5.84 -12.93 12.43
N PRO A 50 6.63 -13.63 11.58
CA PRO A 50 8.08 -13.43 11.53
C PRO A 50 8.47 -11.97 11.29
N PHE A 51 9.56 -11.51 11.91
CA PHE A 51 9.97 -10.11 11.86
C PHE A 51 10.33 -9.63 10.44
N ASP A 52 10.88 -10.52 9.63
CA ASP A 52 11.41 -10.25 8.30
C ASP A 52 10.47 -10.63 7.15
N CYS A 53 9.24 -11.08 7.44
CA CYS A 53 8.27 -11.38 6.40
C CYS A 53 7.70 -10.11 5.76
N ALA A 54 7.14 -10.23 4.55
CA ALA A 54 6.27 -9.21 4.01
C ALA A 54 4.93 -9.26 4.76
N ALA A 55 4.42 -8.10 5.15
CA ALA A 55 3.11 -7.94 5.78
C ALA A 55 2.36 -6.80 5.08
N GLU A 56 1.08 -7.04 4.79
CA GLU A 56 0.18 -6.00 4.31
C GLU A 56 -0.53 -5.36 5.49
N VAL A 57 -0.27 -4.07 5.72
CA VAL A 57 -0.84 -3.30 6.84
C VAL A 57 -1.28 -1.91 6.39
N PRO A 58 -2.21 -1.26 7.10
CA PRO A 58 -2.48 0.16 6.90
C PRO A 58 -1.19 0.97 7.08
N CYS A 59 -0.91 1.86 6.14
CA CYS A 59 0.23 2.75 6.19
C CYS A 59 -0.25 4.20 6.07
N LEU A 60 0.16 5.04 7.01
CA LEU A 60 0.06 6.49 6.85
C LEU A 60 1.10 6.94 5.83
N VAL A 61 0.68 7.76 4.89
CA VAL A 61 1.55 8.38 3.89
C VAL A 61 1.42 9.89 4.01
N ASP A 62 2.54 10.55 4.23
CA ASP A 62 2.66 12.00 4.26
C ASP A 62 4.07 12.42 3.78
N ALA A 63 4.47 13.66 4.02
CA ALA A 63 5.78 14.20 3.64
C ALA A 63 6.98 13.43 4.24
N SER A 64 6.78 12.67 5.32
CA SER A 64 7.79 11.80 5.95
C SER A 64 7.92 10.43 5.26
N GLY A 65 7.09 10.18 4.24
CA GLY A 65 7.04 8.91 3.52
C GLY A 65 5.99 7.96 4.06
N ILE A 66 6.23 6.66 3.87
CA ILE A 66 5.29 5.58 4.20
C ILE A 66 5.58 5.05 5.60
N GLN A 67 4.56 5.05 6.45
CA GLN A 67 4.65 4.71 7.86
C GLN A 67 3.68 3.57 8.19
N PRO A 68 4.18 2.33 8.34
CA PRO A 68 3.34 1.19 8.69
C PRO A 68 2.70 1.32 10.07
N THR A 69 1.44 0.88 10.19
CA THR A 69 0.70 0.91 11.45
C THR A 69 0.96 -0.37 12.25
N TYR A 70 1.16 -0.23 13.56
CA TYR A 70 1.26 -1.36 14.48
C TYR A 70 -0.11 -2.05 14.65
N ILE A 71 -0.15 -3.36 14.43
CA ILE A 71 -1.36 -4.21 14.52
C ILE A 71 -1.35 -5.04 15.80
N GLY A 72 -0.17 -5.51 16.21
CA GLY A 72 -0.02 -6.42 17.34
C GLY A 72 -0.28 -7.88 16.97
N GLU A 73 -0.85 -8.63 17.90
CA GLU A 73 -1.04 -10.07 17.76
C GLU A 73 -2.34 -10.39 17.01
N LEU A 74 -2.25 -11.21 15.97
CA LEU A 74 -3.43 -11.74 15.29
C LEU A 74 -4.01 -12.95 16.04
N PRO A 75 -5.32 -13.21 15.91
CA PRO A 75 -5.94 -14.45 16.38
C PRO A 75 -5.12 -15.69 15.98
N PRO A 76 -4.94 -16.68 16.89
CA PRO A 76 -4.07 -17.83 16.66
C PRO A 76 -4.41 -18.61 15.38
N GLN A 77 -5.69 -18.69 15.01
CA GLN A 77 -6.16 -19.38 13.81
C GLN A 77 -5.65 -18.69 12.53
N GLN A 78 -5.61 -17.35 12.50
CA GLN A 78 -5.09 -16.59 11.37
C GLN A 78 -3.57 -16.69 11.29
N THR A 79 -2.90 -16.58 12.44
CA THR A 79 -1.45 -16.74 12.54
C THR A 79 -1.02 -18.12 12.05
N ALA A 80 -1.74 -19.17 12.44
CA ALA A 80 -1.46 -20.53 11.99
C ALA A 80 -1.58 -20.67 10.48
N LEU A 81 -2.63 -20.10 9.87
CA LEU A 81 -2.85 -20.15 8.42
C LEU A 81 -1.76 -19.41 7.62
N ILE A 82 -1.28 -18.27 8.11
CA ILE A 82 -0.27 -17.47 7.41
C ILE A 82 1.13 -18.11 7.50
N ARG A 83 1.39 -18.93 8.53
CA ARG A 83 2.69 -19.57 8.79
C ARG A 83 2.87 -20.97 8.18
N THR A 84 1.90 -21.50 7.44
CA THR A 84 2.04 -22.78 6.71
C THR A 84 2.88 -22.60 5.46
#